data_AF-A0A9P0Z911-F1
#
_entry.id   AF-A0A9P0Z911-F1
#
_cell.length_a   1.000
_cell.length_b   1.000
_cell.length_c   1.000
_cell.angle_alpha   90.00
_cell.angle_beta   90.00
_cell.angle_gamma   90.00
#
_symmetry.space_group_name_H-M   'P 1'
#
loop_
_entity.id
_entity.type
_entity.pdbx_description
1 polymer ?
#
loop_
_entity_poly.entity_id
_entity_poly.type
_entity_poly.pdbx_seq_one_letter_code
_entity_poly.pdbx_strand_id
1 'polypeptide(L)'
;MQRAWHNYRRTLREHFKTVGGAGDLTKAKGKPYEGVSESDWEYICNCWSDPSYLQKALKNAESCKKRKWISRNGSKSTARHHISRGVELNAHVGHIETWRLRHWHPERGWVSVEAESKYEEMMELRREKSPEDLTDKQILEKVLGRESVRLFGWGRSPTGSKRSKGDSNIPTYTQLMDRVGELSGTVEMMKKLLIEKNIMPPMSHVPSDHCSVPLNRGSSSIDRGQHVDGFEYSTSEYDNIV
;
A
#
# COMPACT_ATOMS: atom_id res chain seq x y z
N MET A 1 -18.13 3.09 4.44
CA MET A 1 -18.97 1.89 4.66
C MET A 1 -18.16 0.61 4.91
N GLN A 2 -17.19 0.22 4.07
CA GLN A 2 -16.45 -1.06 4.23
C GLN A 2 -15.79 -1.25 5.61
N ARG A 3 -15.21 -0.20 6.21
CA ARG A 3 -14.59 -0.28 7.56
C ARG A 3 -15.61 -0.56 8.68
N ALA A 4 -16.82 -0.02 8.59
CA ALA A 4 -17.88 -0.26 9.58
C ALA A 4 -18.33 -1.74 9.56
N TRP A 5 -18.47 -2.31 8.35
CA TRP A 5 -18.78 -3.73 8.20
C TRP A 5 -17.67 -4.65 8.72
N HIS A 6 -16.40 -4.33 8.46
CA HIS A 6 -15.28 -5.14 8.98
C HIS A 6 -15.25 -5.19 10.51
N ASN A 7 -15.47 -4.05 11.17
CA ASN A 7 -15.51 -3.99 12.63
C ASN A 7 -16.74 -4.74 13.17
N TYR A 8 -17.91 -4.54 12.57
CA TYR A 8 -19.12 -5.26 12.97
C TYR A 8 -18.98 -6.78 12.79
N ARG A 9 -18.41 -7.24 11.68
CA ARG A 9 -18.12 -8.67 11.47
C ARG A 9 -17.15 -9.22 12.51
N ARG A 10 -16.20 -8.41 13.00
CA ARG A 10 -15.30 -8.81 14.10
C ARG A 10 -16.08 -9.02 15.39
N THR A 11 -16.95 -8.09 15.78
CA THR A 11 -17.74 -8.21 17.02
C THR A 11 -18.67 -9.42 16.99
N LEU A 12 -19.31 -9.68 15.85
CA LEU A 12 -20.11 -10.90 15.65
C LEU A 12 -19.27 -12.17 15.82
N ARG A 13 -18.03 -12.18 15.31
CA ARG A 13 -17.13 -13.34 15.42
C ARG A 13 -16.63 -13.55 16.85
N GLU A 14 -16.37 -12.47 17.57
CA GLU A 14 -16.01 -12.52 18.99
C GLU A 14 -17.17 -13.08 19.81
N HIS A 15 -18.39 -12.56 19.62
CA HIS A 15 -19.58 -13.08 20.26
C HIS A 15 -19.75 -14.58 20.01
N PHE A 16 -19.68 -15.01 18.74
CA PHE A 16 -19.74 -16.43 18.38
C PHE A 16 -18.74 -17.28 19.16
N LYS A 17 -17.49 -16.84 19.28
CA LYS A 17 -16.46 -17.54 20.07
C LYS A 17 -16.83 -17.61 21.55
N THR A 18 -17.38 -16.54 22.13
CA THR A 18 -17.73 -16.49 23.56
C THR A 18 -18.92 -17.37 23.93
N VAL A 19 -19.91 -17.52 23.06
CA VAL A 19 -21.14 -18.27 23.39
C VAL A 19 -21.01 -19.78 23.23
N GLY A 20 -20.07 -20.26 22.39
CA GLY A 20 -19.80 -21.68 22.18
C GLY A 20 -18.87 -21.97 21.00
N GLY A 21 -18.86 -21.08 20.01
CA GLY A 21 -17.97 -21.17 18.86
C GLY A 21 -18.20 -22.41 18.00
N ALA A 22 -17.13 -22.87 17.36
CA ALA A 22 -17.15 -24.07 16.51
C ALA A 22 -17.17 -25.38 17.32
N GLY A 23 -16.78 -25.34 18.60
CA GLY A 23 -16.82 -26.49 19.50
C GLY A 23 -18.23 -26.87 19.92
N ASP A 24 -19.06 -25.86 20.26
CA ASP A 24 -20.44 -26.05 20.71
C ASP A 24 -21.43 -25.29 19.82
N LEU A 25 -21.61 -25.74 18.57
CA LEU A 25 -22.41 -25.04 17.58
C LEU A 25 -23.88 -24.85 18.00
N THR A 26 -24.49 -25.83 18.65
CA THR A 26 -25.88 -25.75 19.15
C THR A 26 -26.03 -24.61 20.15
N LYS A 27 -25.07 -24.46 21.07
CA LYS A 27 -25.05 -23.40 22.06
C LYS A 27 -24.80 -22.03 21.43
N ALA A 28 -23.94 -21.98 20.40
CA ALA A 28 -23.67 -20.76 19.66
C ALA A 28 -24.90 -20.27 18.88
N LYS A 29 -25.61 -21.16 18.19
CA LYS A 29 -26.85 -20.83 17.45
C LYS A 29 -27.97 -20.35 18.38
N GLY A 30 -28.08 -20.93 19.58
CA GLY A 30 -29.10 -20.54 20.56
C GLY A 30 -28.88 -19.19 21.24
N LYS A 31 -27.80 -18.45 20.92
CA LYS A 31 -27.52 -17.12 21.47
C LYS A 31 -27.17 -16.11 20.37
N PRO A 32 -28.16 -15.64 19.59
CA PRO A 32 -27.94 -14.62 18.56
C PRO A 32 -27.29 -13.34 19.09
N TYR A 33 -26.54 -12.66 18.24
CA TYR A 33 -26.01 -11.33 18.56
C TYR A 33 -27.13 -10.28 18.48
N GLU A 34 -27.06 -9.25 19.33
CA GLU A 34 -28.06 -8.18 19.37
C GLU A 34 -28.21 -7.50 18.00
N GLY A 35 -29.45 -7.40 17.51
CA GLY A 35 -29.75 -6.79 16.22
C GLY A 35 -29.50 -7.68 14.99
N VAL A 36 -29.17 -8.97 15.18
CA VAL A 36 -29.10 -9.96 14.10
C VAL A 36 -30.29 -10.92 14.20
N SER A 37 -30.96 -11.18 13.08
CA SER A 37 -32.06 -12.15 13.05
C SER A 37 -31.55 -13.57 13.37
N GLU A 38 -32.41 -14.42 13.92
CA GLU A 38 -32.04 -15.81 14.24
C GLU A 38 -31.57 -16.58 13.00
N SER A 39 -32.24 -16.38 11.86
CA SER A 39 -31.87 -17.02 10.59
C SER A 39 -30.52 -16.54 10.06
N ASP A 40 -30.24 -15.23 10.13
CA ASP A 40 -28.95 -14.68 9.69
C ASP A 40 -27.83 -15.13 10.63
N TRP A 41 -28.10 -15.17 11.93
CA TRP A 41 -27.16 -15.67 12.92
C TRP A 41 -26.81 -17.14 12.68
N GLU A 42 -27.82 -17.98 12.47
CA GLU A 42 -27.60 -19.39 12.16
C GLU A 42 -26.77 -19.57 10.89
N TYR A 43 -27.08 -18.81 9.83
CA TYR A 43 -26.29 -18.82 8.60
C TYR A 43 -24.83 -18.45 8.86
N ILE A 44 -24.58 -17.37 9.61
CA ILE A 44 -23.23 -16.90 9.96
C ILE A 44 -22.47 -17.96 10.79
N CYS A 45 -23.13 -18.56 11.79
CA CYS A 45 -22.55 -19.65 12.58
C CYS A 45 -22.14 -20.84 11.70
N ASN A 46 -23.01 -21.26 10.77
CA ASN A 46 -22.70 -22.34 9.83
C ASN A 46 -21.49 -21.99 8.96
N CYS A 47 -21.41 -20.76 8.42
CA CYS A 47 -20.26 -20.32 7.63
C CYS A 47 -18.93 -20.35 8.42
N TRP A 48 -18.99 -20.11 9.73
CA TRP A 48 -17.80 -20.06 10.58
C TRP A 48 -17.35 -21.39 11.13
N SER A 49 -18.25 -22.37 11.18
CA SER A 49 -18.00 -23.75 11.54
C SER A 49 -17.77 -24.66 10.33
N ASP A 50 -17.91 -24.13 9.11
CA ASP A 50 -17.64 -24.88 7.88
C ASP A 50 -16.20 -25.43 7.88
N PRO A 51 -15.99 -26.74 7.66
CA PRO A 51 -14.67 -27.34 7.68
C PRO A 51 -13.70 -26.71 6.68
N SER A 52 -14.17 -26.31 5.50
CA SER A 52 -13.33 -25.67 4.48
C SER A 52 -12.87 -24.27 4.92
N TYR A 53 -13.75 -23.53 5.61
CA TYR A 53 -13.42 -22.25 6.22
C TYR A 53 -12.37 -22.43 7.31
N LEU A 54 -12.56 -23.40 8.21
CA LEU A 54 -11.62 -23.68 9.30
C LEU A 54 -10.23 -24.08 8.77
N GLN A 55 -10.16 -24.95 7.77
CA GLN A 55 -8.90 -25.33 7.13
C GLN A 55 -8.19 -24.11 6.51
N LYS A 56 -8.92 -23.24 5.81
CA LYS A 56 -8.35 -22.00 5.25
C LYS A 56 -7.85 -21.07 6.34
N ALA A 57 -8.62 -20.92 7.43
CA ALA A 57 -8.22 -20.09 8.57
C ALA A 57 -6.95 -20.62 9.24
N LEU A 58 -6.84 -21.93 9.45
CA LEU A 58 -5.65 -22.61 9.97
C LEU A 58 -4.43 -22.37 9.08
N LYS A 59 -4.55 -22.65 7.78
CA LYS A 59 -3.47 -22.43 6.82
C LYS A 59 -3.01 -20.96 6.78
N ASN A 60 -3.95 -20.03 6.86
CA ASN A 60 -3.63 -18.60 6.93
C ASN A 60 -2.90 -18.25 8.23
N ALA A 61 -3.34 -18.78 9.38
CA ALA A 61 -2.67 -18.56 10.66
C ALA A 61 -1.24 -19.14 10.66
N GLU A 62 -1.03 -20.36 10.18
CA GLU A 62 0.30 -20.94 10.03
C GLU A 62 1.18 -20.14 9.07
N SER A 63 0.62 -19.67 7.96
CA SER A 63 1.35 -18.81 7.01
C SER A 63 1.71 -17.46 7.63
N CYS A 64 0.84 -16.90 8.49
CA CYS A 64 1.14 -15.69 9.26
C CYS A 64 2.26 -15.94 10.29
N LYS A 65 2.24 -17.08 11.00
CA LYS A 65 3.31 -17.47 11.96
C LYS A 65 4.68 -17.64 11.30
N LYS A 66 4.72 -18.05 10.03
CA LYS A 66 5.96 -18.18 9.23
C LYS A 66 6.52 -16.84 8.74
N ARG A 67 5.84 -15.70 8.95
CA ARG A 67 6.35 -14.40 8.51
C ARG A 67 7.51 -13.98 9.40
N LYS A 68 8.63 -13.64 8.77
CA LYS A 68 9.86 -13.18 9.45
C LYS A 68 9.65 -11.90 10.26
N TRP A 69 8.76 -11.01 9.83
CA TRP A 69 8.36 -9.84 10.60
C TRP A 69 6.89 -9.49 10.38
N ILE A 70 6.32 -8.79 11.35
CA ILE A 70 4.97 -8.26 11.27
C ILE A 70 4.99 -7.04 10.34
N SER A 71 4.40 -7.19 9.16
CA SER A 71 4.20 -6.04 8.25
C SER A 71 3.14 -5.11 8.84
N ARG A 72 3.55 -3.93 9.30
CA ARG A 72 2.64 -2.86 9.72
C ARG A 72 2.15 -1.99 8.57
N ASN A 73 2.47 -2.35 7.32
CA ASN A 73 2.16 -1.50 6.18
C ASN A 73 0.66 -1.48 5.82
N GLY A 74 -0.13 -2.37 6.45
CA GLY A 74 -1.55 -2.55 6.16
C GLY A 74 -1.75 -3.02 4.72
N SER A 75 -2.76 -2.48 4.05
CA SER A 75 -3.03 -2.78 2.62
C SER A 75 -2.08 -2.07 1.66
N LYS A 76 -1.27 -1.12 2.13
CA LYS A 76 -0.25 -0.45 1.32
C LYS A 76 1.08 -1.19 1.51
N SER A 77 1.92 -1.22 0.48
CA SER A 77 3.30 -1.70 0.58
C SER A 77 4.26 -0.56 0.96
N THR A 78 5.49 -0.89 1.39
CA THR A 78 6.52 0.12 1.76
C THR A 78 6.74 1.15 0.65
N ALA A 79 6.87 0.75 -0.61
CA ALA A 79 7.06 1.76 -1.66
C ALA A 79 5.80 2.54 -2.02
N ARG A 80 4.59 2.01 -1.74
CA ARG A 80 3.38 2.82 -1.87
C ARG A 80 3.33 3.89 -0.77
N HIS A 81 3.87 3.60 0.41
CA HIS A 81 4.12 4.62 1.43
C HIS A 81 5.20 5.61 0.98
N HIS A 82 6.25 5.16 0.28
CA HIS A 82 7.26 6.04 -0.30
C HIS A 82 6.66 7.06 -1.30
N ILE A 83 5.85 6.59 -2.26
CA ILE A 83 5.11 7.48 -3.18
C ILE A 83 4.15 8.39 -2.41
N SER A 84 3.44 7.87 -1.41
CA SER A 84 2.48 8.67 -0.62
C SER A 84 3.17 9.79 0.17
N ARG A 85 4.48 9.71 0.41
CA ARG A 85 5.28 10.77 1.02
C ARG A 85 5.71 11.86 0.03
N GLY A 86 5.33 11.75 -1.25
CA GLY A 86 5.76 12.66 -2.30
C GLY A 86 7.15 12.36 -2.84
N VAL A 87 7.73 11.20 -2.52
CA VAL A 87 9.05 10.81 -3.04
C VAL A 87 8.87 9.95 -4.29
N GLU A 88 9.68 10.22 -5.31
CA GLU A 88 9.66 9.45 -6.55
C GLU A 88 10.00 7.98 -6.31
N LEU A 89 9.30 7.10 -7.02
CA LEU A 89 9.47 5.66 -6.85
C LEU A 89 10.88 5.16 -7.15
N ASN A 90 11.56 5.82 -8.09
CA ASN A 90 12.90 5.50 -8.53
C ASN A 90 13.95 6.42 -7.88
N ALA A 91 13.58 7.14 -6.81
CA ALA A 91 14.53 7.96 -6.08
C ALA A 91 15.71 7.09 -5.58
N HIS A 92 16.91 7.60 -5.81
CA HIS A 92 18.15 6.96 -5.35
C HIS A 92 18.20 6.83 -3.82
N VAL A 93 17.49 7.70 -3.09
CA VAL A 93 17.46 7.78 -1.64
C VAL A 93 16.04 7.86 -1.08
N GLY A 94 15.86 7.46 0.18
CA GLY A 94 14.62 7.59 0.96
C GLY A 94 13.84 6.28 1.16
N HIS A 95 14.22 5.19 0.48
CA HIS A 95 13.62 3.88 0.70
C HIS A 95 14.01 3.29 2.07
N ILE A 96 15.25 3.51 2.51
CA ILE A 96 15.73 3.12 3.86
C ILE A 96 14.99 3.89 4.95
N GLU A 97 14.78 5.19 4.75
CA GLU A 97 14.03 6.01 5.72
C GLU A 97 12.55 5.59 5.77
N THR A 98 12.00 5.15 4.64
CA THR A 98 10.64 4.60 4.61
C THR A 98 10.58 3.27 5.37
N TRP A 99 11.62 2.44 5.35
CA TRP A 99 11.68 1.25 6.21
C TRP A 99 11.67 1.63 7.69
N ARG A 100 12.53 2.57 8.13
CA ARG A 100 12.61 3.05 9.50
C ARG A 100 11.25 3.51 10.01
N LEU A 101 10.60 4.44 9.30
CA LEU A 101 9.31 5.00 9.73
C LEU A 101 8.18 3.96 9.87
N ARG A 102 8.29 2.80 9.23
CA ARG A 102 7.28 1.73 9.35
C ARG A 102 7.57 0.75 10.49
N HIS A 103 8.82 0.68 10.94
CA HIS A 103 9.27 -0.31 11.93
C HIS A 103 9.82 0.31 13.20
N TRP A 104 9.85 1.64 13.30
CA TRP A 104 10.27 2.39 14.48
C TRP A 104 9.16 3.33 14.96
N HIS A 105 8.99 3.41 16.27
CA HIS A 105 8.05 4.30 16.96
C HIS A 105 8.82 5.23 17.91
N PRO A 106 8.45 6.52 18.01
CA PRO A 106 9.15 7.47 18.90
C PRO A 106 9.15 7.05 20.37
N GLU A 107 8.02 6.53 20.86
CA GLU A 107 7.89 6.16 22.29
C GLU A 107 8.27 4.71 22.59
N ARG A 108 8.18 3.81 21.60
CA ARG A 108 8.33 2.35 21.81
C ARG A 108 9.58 1.77 21.16
N GLY A 109 10.31 2.58 20.39
CA GLY A 109 11.47 2.14 19.63
C GLY A 109 11.10 1.20 18.49
N TRP A 110 11.99 0.27 18.18
CA TRP A 110 11.83 -0.69 17.10
C TRP A 110 10.75 -1.74 17.39
N VAL A 111 10.01 -2.13 16.36
CA VAL A 111 8.97 -3.16 16.45
C VAL A 111 9.56 -4.54 16.76
N SER A 112 10.81 -4.79 16.34
CA SER A 112 11.56 -5.99 16.71
C SER A 112 13.07 -5.73 16.63
N VAL A 113 13.84 -6.51 17.39
CA VAL A 113 15.32 -6.50 17.36
C VAL A 113 15.84 -6.82 15.95
N GLU A 114 15.17 -7.73 15.23
CA GLU A 114 15.53 -8.04 13.84
C GLU A 114 15.32 -6.84 12.90
N ALA A 115 14.27 -6.04 13.10
CA ALA A 115 14.01 -4.87 12.26
C ALA A 115 15.06 -3.76 12.46
N GLU A 116 15.53 -3.61 13.71
CA GLU A 116 16.66 -2.74 14.07
C GLU A 116 17.95 -3.23 13.42
N SER A 117 18.33 -4.50 13.63
CA SER A 117 19.53 -5.09 13.03
C SER A 117 19.53 -4.97 11.50
N LYS A 118 18.37 -5.15 10.86
CA LYS A 118 18.24 -4.95 9.41
C LYS A 118 18.37 -3.49 8.99
N TYR A 119 17.90 -2.55 9.79
CA TYR A 119 18.10 -1.14 9.50
C TYR A 119 19.58 -0.74 9.65
N GLU A 120 20.26 -1.24 10.69
CA GLU A 120 21.70 -1.04 10.87
C GLU A 120 22.51 -1.60 9.68
N GLU A 121 22.19 -2.81 9.22
CA GLU A 121 22.80 -3.43 8.03
C GLU A 121 22.61 -2.56 6.78
N MET A 122 21.42 -1.95 6.60
CA MET A 122 21.18 -1.02 5.49
C MET A 122 22.01 0.26 5.61
N MET A 123 22.11 0.83 6.82
CA MET A 123 22.87 2.06 7.06
C MET A 123 24.37 1.84 6.87
N GLU A 124 24.87 0.66 7.23
CA GLU A 124 26.26 0.26 6.98
C GLU A 124 26.57 0.23 5.49
N LEU A 125 25.74 -0.47 4.70
CA LEU A 125 25.90 -0.55 3.25
C LEU A 125 25.76 0.82 2.57
N ARG A 126 24.92 1.70 3.10
CA ARG A 126 24.78 3.08 2.62
C ARG A 126 26.01 3.94 2.94
N ARG A 127 26.70 3.66 4.04
CA ARG A 127 27.95 4.36 4.38
C ARG A 127 29.12 3.87 3.53
N GLU A 128 29.16 2.58 3.24
CA GLU A 128 30.21 1.97 2.41
C GLU A 128 30.08 2.36 0.92
N LYS A 129 28.85 2.59 0.43
CA LYS A 129 28.59 2.82 -1.00
C LYS A 129 27.89 4.15 -1.25
N SER A 130 28.42 4.92 -2.20
CA SER A 130 27.78 6.14 -2.65
C SER A 130 26.36 5.84 -3.18
N PRO A 131 25.36 6.71 -2.96
CA PRO A 131 24.02 6.56 -3.53
C PRO A 131 23.99 6.57 -5.07
N GLU A 132 25.09 6.98 -5.71
CA GLU A 132 25.31 6.91 -7.15
C GLU A 132 25.64 5.47 -7.60
N ASP A 133 26.33 4.70 -6.77
CA ASP A 133 26.70 3.30 -7.03
C ASP A 133 25.64 2.29 -6.59
N LEU A 134 25.01 2.56 -5.44
CA LEU A 134 23.95 1.71 -4.89
C LEU A 134 22.81 2.54 -4.32
N THR A 135 21.66 2.46 -4.98
CA THR A 135 20.42 3.09 -4.50
C THR A 135 19.92 2.45 -3.20
N ASP A 136 19.23 3.22 -2.36
CA ASP A 136 18.58 2.72 -1.15
C ASP A 136 17.70 1.49 -1.44
N LYS A 137 17.04 1.47 -2.61
CA LYS A 137 16.23 0.32 -3.05
C LYS A 137 17.08 -0.94 -3.22
N GLN A 138 18.23 -0.85 -3.89
CA GLN A 138 19.13 -1.98 -4.08
C GLN A 138 19.74 -2.43 -2.75
N ILE A 139 20.00 -1.50 -1.82
CA ILE A 139 20.43 -1.83 -0.46
C ILE A 139 19.33 -2.65 0.25
N LEU A 140 18.08 -2.20 0.21
CA LEU A 140 16.95 -2.95 0.78
C LEU A 140 16.83 -4.36 0.18
N GLU A 141 16.95 -4.48 -1.15
CA GLU A 141 16.86 -5.78 -1.84
C GLU A 141 17.97 -6.75 -1.42
N LYS A 142 19.17 -6.24 -1.14
CA LYS A 142 20.28 -7.06 -0.62
C LYS A 142 20.03 -7.50 0.82
N VAL A 143 19.63 -6.58 1.69
CA VAL A 143 19.50 -6.81 3.13
C VAL A 143 18.27 -7.67 3.51
N LEU A 144 17.12 -7.36 2.91
CA LEU A 144 15.85 -8.01 3.22
C LEU A 144 15.56 -9.17 2.24
N GLY A 145 16.33 -9.28 1.17
CA GLY A 145 16.07 -10.17 0.05
C GLY A 145 15.08 -9.59 -0.96
N ARG A 146 15.19 -10.01 -2.21
CA ARG A 146 14.33 -9.53 -3.30
C ARG A 146 12.84 -9.77 -3.06
N GLU A 147 12.49 -10.75 -2.22
CA GLU A 147 11.10 -11.16 -1.99
C GLU A 147 10.29 -10.20 -1.12
N SER A 148 10.98 -9.56 -0.18
CA SER A 148 10.40 -8.71 0.86
C SER A 148 10.26 -7.26 0.43
N VAL A 149 11.06 -6.85 -0.54
CA VAL A 149 10.99 -5.55 -1.22
C VAL A 149 10.01 -5.60 -2.40
N ARG A 150 9.44 -6.78 -2.72
CA ARG A 150 8.44 -6.92 -3.80
C ARG A 150 7.20 -6.08 -3.50
N LEU A 151 6.86 -5.22 -4.45
CA LEU A 151 5.52 -4.66 -4.57
C LEU A 151 4.70 -5.48 -5.58
N PHE A 152 3.47 -5.79 -5.20
CA PHE A 152 2.43 -6.06 -6.18
C PHE A 152 2.30 -4.81 -7.08
N GLY A 153 2.61 -4.94 -8.37
CA GLY A 153 2.59 -3.84 -9.34
C GLY A 153 3.94 -3.21 -9.70
N TRP A 154 5.07 -3.70 -9.18
CA TRP A 154 6.37 -3.37 -9.76
C TRP A 154 6.68 -4.34 -10.90
N GLY A 155 6.90 -3.80 -12.09
CA GLY A 155 7.22 -4.59 -13.28
C GLY A 155 8.35 -5.58 -13.00
N ARG A 156 8.23 -6.78 -13.58
CA ARG A 156 9.34 -7.74 -13.59
C ARG A 156 10.55 -7.00 -14.12
N SER A 157 11.64 -6.87 -13.34
CA SER A 157 12.94 -6.74 -14.02
C SER A 157 13.02 -7.95 -14.95
N PRO A 158 13.39 -7.81 -16.22
CA PRO A 158 13.53 -8.95 -17.11
C PRO A 158 14.56 -9.90 -16.52
N THR A 159 14.12 -10.85 -15.72
CA THR A 159 14.89 -12.06 -15.47
C THR A 159 14.96 -12.72 -16.82
N GLY A 160 16.17 -12.93 -17.35
CA GLY A 160 16.47 -13.54 -18.64
C GLY A 160 16.00 -14.99 -18.77
N SER A 161 14.74 -15.24 -18.43
CA SER A 161 14.01 -16.44 -18.75
C SER A 161 13.71 -16.32 -20.24
N LYS A 162 14.48 -17.05 -21.04
CA LYS A 162 14.16 -17.36 -22.43
C LYS A 162 12.75 -17.96 -22.46
N ARG A 163 11.73 -17.12 -22.61
CA ARG A 163 10.39 -17.59 -22.96
C ARG A 163 10.42 -17.85 -24.46
N SER A 164 10.12 -19.10 -24.81
CA SER A 164 9.83 -19.57 -26.14
C SER A 164 9.00 -18.54 -26.90
N LYS A 165 9.41 -18.26 -28.14
CA LYS A 165 8.71 -17.39 -29.09
C LYS A 165 7.29 -17.93 -29.30
N GLY A 166 6.35 -17.42 -28.53
CA GLY A 166 4.93 -17.49 -28.80
C GLY A 166 4.57 -16.28 -29.66
N ASP A 167 4.12 -16.58 -30.87
CA ASP A 167 3.59 -15.63 -31.82
C ASP A 167 2.52 -14.74 -31.17
N SER A 168 2.81 -13.45 -31.08
CA SER A 168 1.80 -12.44 -30.78
C SER A 168 2.33 -11.10 -31.27
N ASN A 169 1.49 -10.43 -32.06
CA ASN A 169 1.62 -9.11 -32.67
C ASN A 169 1.76 -7.95 -31.65
N ILE A 170 2.43 -8.19 -30.53
CA ILE A 170 2.57 -7.23 -29.43
C ILE A 170 3.77 -6.33 -29.72
N PRO A 171 3.55 -5.02 -29.91
CA PRO A 171 4.64 -4.09 -30.16
C PRO A 171 5.61 -4.09 -28.98
N THR A 172 6.90 -4.17 -29.29
CA THR A 172 7.97 -4.04 -28.30
C THR A 172 7.94 -2.63 -27.70
N TYR A 173 8.42 -2.47 -26.46
CA TYR A 173 8.46 -1.17 -25.78
C TYR A 173 9.11 -0.06 -26.64
N THR A 174 10.16 -0.39 -27.39
CA THR A 174 10.81 0.54 -28.34
C THR A 174 9.86 1.00 -29.44
N GLN A 175 9.12 0.07 -30.05
CA GLN A 175 8.11 0.37 -31.08
C GLN A 175 6.96 1.24 -30.54
N LEU A 176 6.62 1.09 -29.25
CA LEU A 176 5.65 1.96 -28.60
C LEU A 176 6.21 3.37 -28.38
N MET A 177 7.47 3.49 -27.95
CA MET A 177 8.14 4.78 -27.77
C MET A 177 8.28 5.54 -29.10
N ASP A 178 8.65 4.85 -30.18
CA ASP A 178 8.73 5.43 -31.52
C ASP A 178 7.37 5.96 -31.98
N ARG A 179 6.30 5.16 -31.77
CA ARG A 179 4.93 5.56 -32.12
C ARG A 179 4.42 6.75 -31.31
N VAL A 180 4.82 6.87 -30.03
CA VAL A 180 4.52 8.05 -29.21
C VAL A 180 5.24 9.28 -29.74
N GLY A 181 6.50 9.13 -30.17
CA GLY A 181 7.27 10.20 -30.80
C GLY A 181 6.61 10.70 -32.10
N GLU A 182 6.21 9.78 -32.98
CA GLU A 182 5.50 10.10 -34.23
C GLU A 182 4.17 10.82 -33.97
N LEU A 183 3.36 10.30 -33.04
CA LEU A 183 2.08 10.93 -32.67
C LEU A 183 2.30 12.33 -32.06
N SER A 184 3.31 12.49 -31.23
CA SER A 184 3.65 13.81 -30.69
C SER A 184 4.04 14.79 -31.80
N GLY A 185 4.82 14.35 -32.80
CA GLY A 185 5.20 15.16 -33.95
C GLY A 185 4.01 15.57 -34.82
N THR A 186 3.09 14.64 -35.09
CA THR A 186 1.88 14.92 -35.89
C THR A 186 0.95 15.92 -35.21
N VAL A 187 0.76 15.78 -33.89
CA VAL A 187 -0.01 16.75 -33.09
C VAL A 187 0.62 18.14 -33.17
N GLU A 188 1.95 18.22 -33.11
CA GLU A 188 2.64 19.51 -33.18
C GLU A 188 2.53 20.16 -34.56
N MET A 189 2.57 19.37 -35.64
CA MET A 189 2.28 19.86 -36.99
C MET A 189 0.83 20.34 -37.14
N MET A 190 -0.14 19.57 -36.63
CA MET A 190 -1.55 19.96 -36.66
C MET A 190 -1.79 21.26 -35.90
N LYS A 191 -1.17 21.45 -34.73
CA LYS A 191 -1.23 22.71 -33.99
C LYS A 191 -0.71 23.89 -34.81
N LYS A 192 0.45 23.75 -35.46
CA LYS A 192 1.01 24.82 -36.31
C LYS A 192 0.08 25.20 -37.46
N LEU A 193 -0.51 24.22 -38.14
CA LEU A 193 -1.50 24.46 -39.19
C LEU A 193 -2.76 25.15 -38.66
N LEU A 194 -3.27 24.75 -37.49
CA LEU A 194 -4.45 25.38 -36.89
C LEU A 194 -4.18 26.82 -36.46
N ILE A 195 -2.96 27.13 -36.02
CA ILE A 195 -2.51 28.51 -35.74
C ILE A 195 -2.42 29.31 -37.04
N GLU A 196 -1.82 28.76 -38.10
CA GLU A 196 -1.71 29.41 -39.42
C GLU A 196 -3.08 29.68 -40.04
N LYS A 197 -4.04 28.78 -39.85
CA LYS A 197 -5.43 28.93 -40.31
C LYS A 197 -6.27 29.85 -39.43
N ASN A 198 -5.67 30.49 -38.42
CA ASN A 198 -6.35 31.38 -37.46
C ASN A 198 -7.50 30.70 -36.70
N ILE A 199 -7.48 29.36 -36.60
CA ILE A 199 -8.49 28.56 -35.89
C ILE A 199 -8.12 28.44 -34.41
N MET A 200 -6.81 28.42 -34.09
CA MET A 200 -6.29 28.38 -32.73
C MET A 200 -5.41 29.60 -32.46
N PRO A 201 -5.59 30.33 -31.35
CA PRO A 201 -4.74 31.46 -31.04
C PRO A 201 -3.29 31.00 -30.80
N PRO A 202 -2.28 31.78 -31.23
CA PRO A 202 -0.89 31.49 -30.88
C PRO A 202 -0.74 31.61 -29.36
N MET A 203 -0.04 30.65 -28.75
CA MET A 203 0.24 30.66 -27.32
C MET A 203 1.04 31.92 -26.96
N SER A 204 0.38 32.91 -26.36
CA SER A 204 1.04 34.07 -25.78
C SER A 204 1.67 33.65 -24.44
N HIS A 205 2.99 33.69 -24.37
CA HIS A 205 3.66 33.83 -23.08
C HIS A 205 3.31 35.21 -22.55
N VAL A 206 2.36 35.28 -21.63
CA VAL A 206 2.09 36.50 -20.87
C VAL A 206 3.02 36.49 -19.65
N PRO A 207 3.99 37.42 -19.51
CA PRO A 207 4.62 37.68 -18.23
C PRO A 207 3.58 38.44 -17.39
N SER A 208 3.13 37.82 -16.30
CA SER A 208 2.16 38.42 -15.39
C SER A 208 2.87 39.36 -14.42
N ASP A 209 3.06 40.62 -14.81
CA ASP A 209 3.50 41.70 -13.93
C ASP A 209 2.42 42.78 -13.76
N HIS A 210 1.99 42.90 -12.49
CA HIS A 210 1.36 44.04 -11.80
C HIS A 210 0.00 44.60 -12.26
N CYS A 211 -0.99 44.49 -11.36
CA CYS A 211 -1.65 45.66 -10.77
C CYS A 211 -2.27 45.31 -9.41
N SER A 212 -1.74 45.94 -8.36
CA SER A 212 -2.35 46.05 -7.04
C SER A 212 -3.48 47.09 -7.07
N VAL A 213 -4.49 46.96 -6.20
CA VAL A 213 -5.02 48.00 -5.27
C VAL A 213 -6.17 47.39 -4.45
N PRO A 214 -6.39 47.84 -3.19
CA PRO A 214 -6.89 47.01 -2.09
C PRO A 214 -8.31 47.38 -1.63
N LEU A 215 -8.93 46.54 -0.78
CA LEU A 215 -9.58 46.95 0.49
C LEU A 215 -10.43 45.81 1.13
N ASN A 216 -9.99 45.44 2.34
CA ASN A 216 -10.77 45.36 3.58
C ASN A 216 -11.64 44.13 3.95
N ARG A 217 -11.29 43.63 5.16
CA ARG A 217 -12.11 43.06 6.25
C ARG A 217 -12.84 41.72 6.07
N GLY A 218 -12.48 40.77 6.94
CA GLY A 218 -13.36 39.67 7.34
C GLY A 218 -12.63 38.56 8.08
N SER A 219 -12.48 38.72 9.39
CA SER A 219 -11.95 37.73 10.34
C SER A 219 -12.67 36.37 10.24
N SER A 220 -11.93 35.27 10.34
CA SER A 220 -12.36 34.06 11.09
C SER A 220 -11.20 33.07 11.17
N SER A 221 -10.59 33.02 12.35
CA SER A 221 -9.68 31.98 12.79
C SER A 221 -10.44 30.65 12.90
N ILE A 222 -9.99 29.60 12.20
CA ILE A 222 -10.25 28.21 12.61
C ILE A 222 -8.94 27.46 12.54
N ASP A 223 -8.32 27.41 13.70
CA ASP A 223 -7.28 26.47 14.09
C ASP A 223 -7.82 25.03 13.96
N ARG A 224 -7.10 24.17 13.24
CA ARG A 224 -7.30 22.71 13.31
C ARG A 224 -5.95 22.08 13.63
N GLY A 225 -5.69 22.00 14.93
CA GLY A 225 -4.70 21.11 15.50
C GLY A 225 -4.89 19.69 14.98
N GLN A 226 -3.80 19.13 14.44
CA GLN A 226 -3.71 17.72 14.12
C GLN A 226 -3.58 16.92 15.42
N HIS A 227 -4.69 16.38 15.90
CA HIS A 227 -4.70 15.34 16.91
C HIS A 227 -4.37 14.01 16.23
N VAL A 228 -3.20 13.45 16.55
CA VAL A 228 -2.78 12.12 16.11
C VAL A 228 -3.11 11.12 17.20
N ASP A 229 -4.33 10.58 17.17
CA ASP A 229 -4.69 9.42 17.98
C ASP A 229 -3.95 8.18 17.46
N GLY A 230 -2.95 7.76 18.22
CA GLY A 230 -2.27 6.48 18.06
C GLY A 230 -3.20 5.35 18.44
N PHE A 231 -3.72 4.62 17.45
CA PHE A 231 -4.40 3.35 17.70
C PHE A 231 -3.42 2.18 17.62
N GLU A 232 -3.18 1.59 18.79
CA GLU A 232 -2.57 0.27 18.96
C GLU A 232 -3.40 -0.79 18.23
N TYR A 233 -2.78 -1.50 17.29
CA TYR A 233 -3.31 -2.78 16.85
C TYR A 233 -2.73 -3.85 17.79
N SER A 234 -3.56 -4.27 18.75
CA SER A 234 -3.28 -5.45 19.57
C SER A 234 -3.30 -6.70 18.68
N THR A 235 -2.17 -7.40 18.66
CA THR A 235 -1.88 -8.56 17.81
C THR A 235 -2.53 -9.86 18.32
N SER A 236 -3.64 -9.81 19.05
CA SER A 236 -4.28 -11.00 19.65
C SER A 236 -5.07 -11.87 18.65
N GLU A 237 -5.07 -11.53 17.36
CA GLU A 237 -5.90 -12.19 16.32
C GLU A 237 -5.40 -13.60 15.90
N TYR A 238 -4.29 -14.12 16.44
CA TYR A 238 -3.75 -15.44 16.06
C TYR A 238 -3.34 -16.37 17.21
N ASP A 239 -3.50 -15.96 18.48
CA ASP A 239 -2.99 -16.74 19.61
C ASP A 239 -3.96 -17.79 20.17
N ASN A 240 -5.24 -17.77 19.80
CA ASN A 240 -6.22 -18.75 20.30
C ASN A 240 -6.83 -19.55 19.16
N ILE A 241 -5.98 -20.38 18.56
CA ILE A 241 -6.39 -21.61 17.85
C ILE A 241 -5.91 -22.79 18.70
N VAL A 242 -6.54 -22.96 19.87
CA VAL A 242 -6.87 -24.23 20.54
C VAL A 242 -8.15 -23.96 21.30
#